data_AF-A0A2N6IC13-F1
#
_entry.id   AF-A0A2N6IC13-F1
#
_cell.length_a   1.000
_cell.length_b   1.000
_cell.length_c   1.000
_cell.angle_alpha   90.00
_cell.angle_beta   90.00
_cell.angle_gamma   90.00
#
_symmetry.space_group_name_H-M   'P 1'
#
loop_
_entity.id
_entity.type
_entity.pdbx_description
1 polymer ?
#
loop_
_entity_poly.entity_id
_entity_poly.type
_entity_poly.pdbx_seq_one_letter_code
_entity_poly.pdbx_strand_id
1 'polypeptide(L)' 'MHSRNNKATYTNIDMLDCARQDDLTAQKVEVGIIFQEMLDTATAAAYLAKNRVPIATALRVLTGSRRKKSGDGN' A
#
# COMPACT_ATOMS: atom_id res chain seq x y z
N MET A 1 -24.73 42.19 -32.09
CA MET A 1 -23.88 41.05 -32.49
C MET A 1 -22.44 41.32 -32.03
N HIS A 2 -22.05 40.88 -30.83
CA HIS A 2 -20.63 40.80 -30.44
C HIS A 2 -20.46 39.58 -29.53
N SER A 3 -19.96 38.51 -30.15
CA SER A 3 -19.61 37.22 -29.57
C SER A 3 -18.58 37.40 -28.46
N ARG A 4 -18.91 36.96 -27.23
CA ARG A 4 -17.92 36.76 -26.16
C ARG A 4 -17.70 35.27 -26.03
N ASN A 5 -16.66 34.83 -26.70
CA ASN A 5 -16.15 33.47 -26.71
C ASN A 5 -15.62 33.21 -25.31
N ASN A 6 -16.43 32.61 -24.44
CA ASN A 6 -15.97 32.20 -23.12
C ASN A 6 -15.05 31.01 -23.34
N LYS A 7 -13.74 31.29 -23.44
CA LYS A 7 -12.68 30.29 -23.52
C LYS A 7 -12.72 29.51 -22.22
N ALA A 8 -13.47 28.41 -22.21
CA ALA A 8 -13.45 27.45 -21.14
C ALA A 8 -12.02 26.95 -21.00
N THR A 9 -11.31 27.48 -20.02
CA THR A 9 -10.10 26.88 -19.48
C THR A 9 -10.52 25.59 -18.81
N TYR A 10 -10.64 24.52 -19.61
CA TYR A 10 -10.57 23.16 -19.11
C TYR A 10 -9.12 22.99 -18.64
N THR A 11 -8.85 23.40 -17.41
CA THR A 11 -7.65 22.98 -16.70
C THR A 11 -7.69 21.47 -16.70
N ASN A 12 -6.74 20.90 -17.43
CA ASN A 12 -6.51 19.50 -17.63
C ASN A 12 -6.36 18.82 -16.26
N ILE A 13 -7.48 18.34 -15.69
CA ILE A 13 -7.50 17.44 -14.52
C ILE A 13 -7.21 15.99 -14.98
N ASP A 14 -6.96 15.78 -16.28
CA ASP A 14 -6.65 14.50 -16.93
C ASP A 14 -5.18 14.05 -16.83
N MET A 15 -4.45 14.46 -15.79
CA MET A 15 -3.07 13.98 -15.57
C MET A 15 -2.75 13.68 -14.10
N LEU A 16 -3.76 13.46 -13.26
CA LEU A 16 -3.54 12.59 -12.11
C LEU A 16 -3.47 11.18 -12.65
N ASP A 17 -2.26 10.78 -13.01
CA ASP A 17 -1.88 9.41 -13.35
C ASP A 17 -2.31 8.51 -12.19
N CYS A 18 -3.55 8.02 -12.24
CA CYS A 18 -4.11 7.00 -11.36
C CYS A 18 -3.47 5.63 -11.67
N ALA A 19 -2.18 5.61 -12.02
CA ALA A 19 -1.39 4.42 -12.06
C ALA A 19 -1.26 3.91 -10.63
N ARG A 20 -2.06 2.89 -10.32
CA ARG A 20 -1.96 2.12 -9.07
C ARG A 20 -0.54 1.59 -8.95
N GLN A 21 0.28 2.21 -8.11
CA GLN A 21 1.61 1.71 -7.81
C GLN A 21 1.47 0.51 -6.86
N ASP A 22 1.49 -0.68 -7.43
CA ASP A 22 1.50 -1.94 -6.66
C ASP A 22 2.91 -2.20 -6.11
N ASP A 23 3.36 -1.36 -5.18
CA ASP A 23 4.65 -1.50 -4.49
C ASP A 23 4.65 -2.68 -3.51
N LEU A 24 3.48 -3.14 -3.09
CA LEU A 24 3.29 -4.29 -2.20
C LEU A 24 3.04 -5.56 -3.02
N THR A 25 4.11 -6.26 -3.38
CA THR A 25 4.03 -7.54 -4.10
C THR A 25 3.97 -8.72 -3.14
N ALA A 26 3.39 -9.85 -3.60
CA ALA A 26 3.35 -11.10 -2.84
C ALA A 26 4.73 -11.54 -2.33
N GLN A 27 5.75 -11.45 -3.20
CA GLN A 27 7.13 -11.75 -2.85
C GLN A 27 7.66 -10.91 -1.68
N LYS A 28 7.41 -9.59 -1.67
CA LYS A 28 7.84 -8.71 -0.58
C LYS A 28 7.13 -9.06 0.73
N VAL A 29 5.85 -9.43 0.66
CA VAL A 29 5.08 -9.88 1.83
C VAL A 29 5.67 -11.16 2.39
N GLU A 30 5.93 -12.18 1.57
CA GLU A 30 6.53 -13.45 2.00
C GLU A 30 7.87 -13.24 2.72
N VAL A 31 8.76 -12.44 2.14
CA VAL A 31 10.05 -12.10 2.79
C VAL A 31 9.83 -11.36 4.11
N GLY A 32 8.87 -10.44 4.16
CA GLY A 32 8.49 -9.72 5.38
C GLY A 32 8.00 -10.66 6.48
N ILE A 33 7.19 -11.67 6.15
CA ILE A 33 6.73 -12.68 7.12
C ILE A 33 7.90 -13.53 7.63
N ILE A 34 8.80 -13.99 6.74
CA ILE A 34 10.00 -14.73 7.14
C ILE A 34 10.86 -13.89 8.08
N PHE A 35 11.07 -12.61 7.78
CA PHE A 35 11.85 -11.71 8.65
C PHE A 35 11.18 -11.51 10.01
N GLN A 36 9.86 -11.48 10.05
CA GLN A 36 9.11 -11.35 11.30
C GLN A 36 9.25 -12.60 12.17
N GLU A 37 9.23 -13.79 11.57
CA GLU A 37 9.40 -15.07 12.26
C GLU A 37 10.85 -15.30 12.72
N MET A 38 11.83 -14.86 11.91
CA MET A 38 13.25 -15.12 12.16
C MET A 38 13.94 -14.08 13.05
N LEU A 39 13.49 -12.82 12.99
CA LEU A 39 14.15 -11.71 13.67
C LEU A 39 13.16 -11.03 14.63
N ASP A 40 12.33 -10.13 14.11
CA ASP A 40 11.23 -9.50 14.83
C ASP A 40 10.36 -8.67 13.87
N THR A 41 9.27 -8.13 14.41
CA THR A 41 8.33 -7.31 13.62
C THR A 41 8.96 -5.97 13.20
N ALA A 42 9.89 -5.42 13.99
CA ALA A 42 10.55 -4.16 13.67
C ALA A 42 11.44 -4.30 12.43
N THR A 43 12.21 -5.40 12.35
CA THR A 43 13.10 -5.70 11.23
C THR A 43 12.32 -6.02 9.96
N ALA A 44 11.23 -6.77 10.08
CA ALA A 44 10.32 -7.02 8.96
C ALA A 44 9.69 -5.72 8.41
N ALA A 45 9.24 -4.83 9.31
CA ALA A 45 8.68 -3.55 8.91
C ALA A 45 9.72 -2.65 8.23
N ALA A 46 10.96 -2.65 8.74
CA ALA A 46 12.08 -1.94 8.13
C ALA A 46 12.42 -2.47 6.72
N TYR A 47 12.37 -3.79 6.50
CA TYR A 47 12.54 -4.39 5.19
C TYR A 47 11.48 -3.91 4.19
N LEU A 48 10.20 -3.92 4.58
CA LEU A 48 9.11 -3.46 3.73
C LEU A 48 9.24 -1.96 3.42
N ALA A 49 9.58 -1.14 4.41
CA ALA A 49 9.84 0.29 4.24
C ALA A 49 10.97 0.57 3.23
N LYS A 50 12.08 -0.18 3.32
CA LYS A 50 13.20 -0.10 2.37
C LYS A 50 12.78 -0.47 0.94
N ASN A 51 11.74 -1.29 0.79
CA ASN A 51 11.18 -1.75 -0.48
C ASN A 51 9.97 -0.91 -0.96
N ARG A 52 9.88 0.36 -0.52
CA ARG A 52 8.83 1.33 -0.87
C ARG A 52 7.42 0.99 -0.39
N VAL A 53 7.29 0.11 0.60
CA VAL A 53 6.01 -0.11 1.26
C VAL A 53 5.87 0.88 2.42
N PRO A 54 4.82 1.73 2.46
CA PRO A 54 4.60 2.64 3.58
C PRO A 54 4.55 1.90 4.91
N ILE A 55 5.13 2.48 5.98
CA ILE A 55 5.24 1.80 7.28
C ILE A 55 3.87 1.39 7.85
N ALA A 56 2.83 2.20 7.62
CA ALA A 56 1.46 1.87 8.02
C ALA A 56 0.94 0.60 7.30
N THR A 57 1.24 0.45 6.01
CA THR A 57 0.92 -0.74 5.22
C THR A 57 1.72 -1.94 5.71
N ALA A 58 3.02 -1.77 5.94
CA ALA A 58 3.90 -2.81 6.46
C ALA A 58 3.40 -3.37 7.80
N LEU A 59 3.10 -2.50 8.77
CA LEU A 59 2.56 -2.89 10.06
C LEU A 59 1.21 -3.61 9.92
N ARG A 60 0.33 -3.16 9.02
CA ARG A 60 -0.96 -3.80 8.78
C ARG A 60 -0.80 -5.21 8.21
N VAL A 61 0.13 -5.44 7.29
CA VAL A 61 0.41 -6.77 6.73
C VAL A 61 0.97 -7.70 7.82
N LEU A 62 1.96 -7.22 8.58
CA LEU A 62 2.68 -8.00 9.59
C LEU A 62 1.86 -8.29 10.86
N THR A 63 0.91 -7.42 11.20
CA THR A 63 0.05 -7.60 12.39
C THR A 63 -1.34 -8.11 12.05
N GLY A 64 -1.83 -7.83 10.84
CA GLY A 64 -3.16 -8.22 10.37
C GLY A 64 -3.29 -9.71 10.01
N SER A 65 -2.18 -10.39 9.71
CA SER A 65 -2.18 -11.84 9.42
C SER A 65 -2.53 -12.69 10.65
N ARG A 66 -2.30 -12.18 11.87
CA ARG A 66 -2.69 -12.86 13.12
C ARG A 66 -4.18 -12.70 13.46
N ARG A 67 -5.07 -12.60 12.47
CA ARG A 67 -6.50 -12.75 12.76
C ARG A 67 -6.70 -14.13 13.37
N LYS A 68 -7.04 -14.14 14.66
CA LYS A 68 -7.40 -15.31 15.44
C LYS A 68 -8.17 -16.27 14.53
N LYS A 69 -7.66 -17.48 14.36
CA LYS A 69 -8.53 -18.64 14.23
C LYS A 69 -9.40 -18.57 15.48
N SER A 70 -10.58 -17.96 15.38
CA SER A 70 -11.65 -18.20 16.34
C SER A 70 -11.85 -19.69 16.27
N GLY A 71 -11.22 -20.39 17.23
CA GLY A 71 -11.46 -21.78 17.47
C GLY A 71 -12.92 -21.87 17.87
N ASP A 72 -13.77 -22.16 16.90
CA ASP A 72 -14.95 -22.96 17.15
C ASP A 72 -14.41 -24.37 17.40
N GLY A 73 -14.02 -24.58 18.66
CA GLY A 73 -13.78 -25.90 19.20
C GLY A 73 -15.07 -26.32 19.88
N ASN A 74 -15.79 -27.25 19.26
CA ASN A 74 -16.38 -28.43 19.90
C ASN A 74 -17.08 -29.29 18.84
#